data_AF-A0A941EWT1-F1
#
_entry.id   AF-A0A941EWT1-F1
#
_cell.length_a   1.000
_cell.length_b   1.000
_cell.length_c   1.000
_cell.angle_alpha   90.00
_cell.angle_beta   90.00
_cell.angle_gamma   90.00
#
_symmetry.space_group_name_H-M   'P 1'
#
loop_
_entity.id
_entity.type
_entity.pdbx_description
1 polymer ?
#
loop_
_entity_poly.entity_id
_entity_poly.type
_entity_poly.pdbx_seq_one_letter_code
_entity_poly.pdbx_strand_id
1 'polypeptide(L)'
;MKLGEALALRADASRRVQQLQARIVASARFQEGEEPAEDAEALLAEAGLALDELEQLITRINRTNAAAVIGSSGTITDALARRDALRLRHALVTAAADAAAGKNRQGAPVRQLRSELKMLTALPVSQLRAEADAIARELRELDVRLQQANWEVSLLS
;
A
#
# COMPACT_ATOMS: atom_id res chain seq x y z
N MET A 1 19.78 -5.90 11.35
CA MET A 1 18.89 -5.49 10.25
C MET A 1 17.80 -4.60 10.80
N LYS A 2 17.65 -3.40 10.25
CA LYS A 2 16.53 -2.48 10.55
C LYS A 2 15.25 -2.93 9.86
N LEU A 3 14.10 -2.51 10.38
CA LEU A 3 12.80 -2.83 9.79
C LEU A 3 12.71 -2.36 8.33
N GLY A 4 13.23 -1.17 8.01
CA GLY A 4 13.28 -0.61 6.67
C GLY A 4 14.09 -1.46 5.69
N GLU A 5 15.24 -1.97 6.12
CA GLU A 5 16.06 -2.91 5.35
C GLU A 5 15.30 -4.22 5.09
N ALA A 6 14.64 -4.75 6.12
CA ALA A 6 13.82 -5.96 6.00
C ALA A 6 12.65 -5.79 5.02
N LEU A 7 11.99 -4.63 5.03
CA LEU A 7 10.93 -4.29 4.08
C LEU A 7 11.44 -4.23 2.64
N ALA A 8 12.64 -3.68 2.43
CA ALA A 8 13.29 -3.67 1.11
C ALA A 8 13.61 -5.09 0.64
N LEU A 9 14.24 -5.90 1.49
CA LEU A 9 14.54 -7.31 1.17
C LEU A 9 13.29 -8.13 0.89
N ARG A 10 12.20 -7.91 1.63
CA ARG A 10 10.91 -8.56 1.35
C ARG A 10 10.40 -8.21 -0.06
N ALA A 11 10.53 -6.94 -0.46
CA ALA A 11 10.11 -6.50 -1.79
C ALA A 11 11.00 -7.11 -2.89
N ASP A 12 12.31 -7.20 -2.66
CA ASP A 12 13.26 -7.84 -3.57
C ASP A 12 13.01 -9.35 -3.70
N ALA A 13 12.85 -10.06 -2.59
CA ALA A 13 12.51 -11.48 -2.58
C ALA A 13 11.20 -11.75 -3.32
N SER A 14 10.16 -10.92 -3.08
CA SER A 14 8.89 -11.02 -3.81
C SER A 14 9.08 -10.82 -5.32
N ARG A 15 9.89 -9.83 -5.74
CA ARG A 15 10.20 -9.61 -7.16
C ARG A 15 10.96 -10.80 -7.76
N ARG A 16 11.94 -11.35 -7.05
CA ARG A 16 12.72 -12.52 -7.47
C ARG A 16 11.82 -13.73 -7.69
N VAL A 17 10.89 -14.01 -6.76
CA VAL A 17 9.90 -15.08 -6.92
C VAL A 17 9.07 -14.89 -8.19
N GLN A 18 8.59 -13.67 -8.47
CA GLN A 18 7.82 -13.38 -9.69
C GLN A 18 8.66 -13.57 -10.97
N GLN A 19 9.93 -13.18 -10.96
CA GLN A 19 10.85 -13.38 -12.09
C GLN A 19 11.14 -14.87 -12.33
N LEU A 20 11.40 -15.64 -11.26
CA LEU A 20 11.60 -17.08 -11.33
C LEU A 20 10.33 -17.77 -11.84
N GLN A 21 9.15 -17.37 -11.37
CA GLN A 21 7.88 -17.88 -11.88
C GLN A 21 7.75 -17.69 -13.40
N ALA A 22 8.06 -16.50 -13.92
CA ALA A 22 8.01 -16.23 -15.35
C ALA A 22 8.98 -17.11 -16.15
N ARG A 23 10.21 -17.29 -15.66
CA ARG A 23 11.23 -18.16 -16.28
C ARG A 23 10.83 -19.63 -16.25
N ILE A 24 10.31 -20.13 -15.13
CA ILE A 24 9.80 -21.50 -15.00
C ILE A 24 8.69 -21.73 -16.03
N VAL A 25 7.73 -20.82 -16.15
CA VAL A 25 6.63 -20.96 -17.12
C VAL A 25 7.16 -21.00 -18.55
N ALA A 26 8.17 -20.19 -18.88
CA ALA A 26 8.78 -20.17 -20.21
C ALA A 26 9.57 -21.45 -20.53
N SER A 27 10.19 -22.08 -19.53
CA SER A 27 11.04 -23.28 -19.71
C SER A 27 10.34 -24.60 -19.40
N ALA A 28 9.09 -24.58 -18.92
CA ALA A 28 8.38 -25.79 -18.49
C ALA A 28 8.03 -26.76 -19.62
N ARG A 29 8.05 -26.30 -20.88
CA ARG A 29 7.80 -27.11 -22.07
C ARG A 29 8.68 -26.62 -23.22
N PHE A 30 9.17 -27.55 -24.02
CA PHE A 30 9.98 -27.29 -25.21
C PHE A 30 9.62 -28.32 -26.30
N GLN A 31 10.00 -28.06 -27.56
CA GLN A 31 9.67 -28.95 -28.68
C GLN A 31 10.61 -30.16 -28.71
N GLU A 32 10.16 -31.26 -29.32
CA GLU A 32 11.01 -32.42 -29.53
C GLU A 32 12.22 -32.06 -30.41
N GLY A 33 13.43 -32.38 -29.92
CA GLY A 33 14.68 -32.04 -30.60
C GLY A 33 15.24 -30.67 -30.25
N GLU A 34 14.57 -29.86 -29.43
CA GLU A 34 15.12 -28.64 -28.83
C GLU A 34 15.63 -28.91 -27.41
N GLU A 35 16.55 -28.06 -26.93
CA GLU A 35 16.89 -27.98 -25.51
C GLU A 35 16.21 -26.75 -24.90
N PRO A 36 15.62 -26.86 -23.70
CA PRO A 36 15.05 -25.70 -23.02
C PRO A 36 16.14 -24.67 -22.73
N ALA A 37 15.81 -23.39 -22.87
CA ALA A 37 16.76 -22.29 -22.67
C ALA A 37 17.32 -22.24 -21.24
N GLU A 38 16.55 -22.75 -20.27
CA GLU A 38 16.92 -22.84 -18.86
C GLU A 38 16.42 -24.14 -18.24
N ASP A 39 17.11 -24.64 -17.22
CA ASP A 39 16.69 -25.80 -16.45
C ASP A 39 15.50 -25.45 -15.53
N ALA A 40 14.30 -25.90 -15.90
CA ALA A 40 13.08 -25.64 -15.15
C ALA A 40 13.07 -26.26 -13.74
N GLU A 41 13.76 -27.38 -13.53
CA GLU A 41 13.86 -28.03 -12.22
C GLU A 41 14.77 -27.21 -11.28
N ALA A 42 15.92 -26.77 -11.80
CA ALA A 42 16.81 -25.88 -11.05
C ALA A 42 16.15 -24.54 -10.71
N LEU A 43 15.41 -23.94 -11.65
CA LEU A 43 14.65 -22.72 -11.41
C LEU A 43 13.57 -22.89 -10.34
N LEU A 44 12.88 -24.04 -10.33
CA LEU A 44 11.86 -24.35 -9.33
C LEU A 44 12.48 -24.53 -7.94
N ALA A 45 13.64 -25.18 -7.84
CA ALA A 45 14.39 -25.29 -6.59
C ALA A 45 14.85 -23.91 -6.07
N GLU A 46 15.36 -23.04 -6.96
CA GLU A 46 15.72 -21.66 -6.62
C GLU A 46 14.51 -20.86 -6.12
N ALA A 47 13.35 -21.02 -6.77
CA ALA A 47 12.11 -20.37 -6.35
C ALA A 47 11.66 -20.81 -4.95
N GLY A 48 11.86 -22.09 -4.60
CA GLY A 48 11.61 -22.62 -3.26
C GLY A 48 12.43 -21.90 -2.19
N LEU A 49 13.75 -21.77 -2.40
CA LEU A 49 14.63 -21.05 -1.48
C LEU A 49 14.25 -19.57 -1.33
N ALA A 50 13.88 -18.92 -2.43
CA ALA A 50 13.43 -17.53 -2.40
C ALA A 50 12.09 -17.35 -1.66
N LEU A 51 11.20 -18.34 -1.74
CA LEU A 51 9.94 -18.37 -0.99
C LEU A 51 10.17 -18.55 0.52
N ASP A 52 11.10 -19.44 0.90
CA ASP A 52 11.46 -19.66 2.31
C ASP A 52 12.04 -18.37 2.94
N GLU A 53 12.93 -17.68 2.22
CA GLU A 53 13.46 -16.38 2.64
C GLU A 53 12.34 -15.34 2.78
N LEU A 54 11.43 -15.27 1.81
CA LEU A 54 10.30 -14.35 1.83
C LEU A 54 9.38 -14.62 3.04
N GLU A 55 9.08 -15.88 3.35
CA GLU A 55 8.26 -16.26 4.50
C GLU A 55 8.89 -15.82 5.83
N GLN A 56 10.21 -16.06 5.99
CA GLN A 56 10.94 -15.65 7.18
C GLN A 56 10.91 -14.14 7.37
N LEU A 57 11.13 -13.37 6.29
CA LEU A 57 11.05 -11.91 6.32
C LEU A 57 9.65 -11.43 6.71
N ILE A 58 8.60 -11.96 6.07
CA ILE A 58 7.20 -11.60 6.37
C ILE A 58 6.89 -11.85 7.84
N THR A 59 7.24 -13.03 8.35
CA THR A 59 6.95 -13.42 9.74
C THR A 59 7.63 -12.47 10.73
N ARG A 60 8.92 -12.20 10.53
CA ARG A 60 9.68 -11.32 11.43
C ARG A 60 9.23 -9.87 11.35
N ILE A 61 8.89 -9.37 10.16
CA ILE A 61 8.32 -8.02 9.96
C ILE A 61 7.00 -7.91 10.71
N ASN A 62 6.10 -8.88 10.56
CA ASN A 62 4.80 -8.86 11.22
C ASN A 62 4.92 -8.88 12.75
N ARG A 63 5.79 -9.75 13.29
CA ARG A 63 6.09 -9.78 14.73
C ARG A 63 6.65 -8.45 15.22
N THR A 64 7.59 -7.87 14.48
CA THR A 64 8.20 -6.58 14.83
C THR A 64 7.16 -5.47 14.82
N ASN A 65 6.31 -5.42 13.79
CA ASN A 65 5.27 -4.39 13.68
C ASN A 65 4.24 -4.49 14.82
N ALA A 66 3.89 -5.70 15.24
CA ALA A 66 2.96 -5.93 16.34
C ALA A 66 3.56 -5.62 17.72
N ALA A 67 4.89 -5.63 17.87
CA ALA A 67 5.55 -5.40 19.15
C ALA A 67 6.10 -3.97 19.32
N ALA A 68 6.53 -3.32 18.24
CA ALA A 68 7.18 -2.02 18.30
C ALA A 68 6.16 -0.88 18.46
N VAL A 69 6.27 -0.13 19.57
CA VAL A 69 5.40 1.02 19.89
C VAL A 69 5.99 2.32 19.31
N ILE A 70 5.15 3.12 18.63
CA ILE A 70 5.55 4.38 17.99
C ILE A 70 4.72 5.58 18.46
N GLY A 71 5.23 6.24 19.52
CA GLY A 71 4.59 7.40 20.13
C GLY A 71 3.20 7.08 20.67
N SER A 72 2.26 8.03 20.50
CA SER A 72 0.87 7.87 20.96
C SER A 72 -0.02 7.03 20.04
N SER A 73 0.51 6.53 18.91
CA SER A 73 -0.26 5.79 17.92
C SER A 73 -0.37 4.29 18.21
N GLY A 74 0.19 3.82 19.33
CA GLY A 74 0.26 2.40 19.67
C GLY A 74 1.39 1.70 18.93
N THR A 75 1.18 0.45 18.55
CA THR A 75 2.15 -0.33 17.79
C THR A 75 2.27 0.19 16.35
N ILE A 76 3.30 -0.24 15.61
CA ILE A 76 3.38 0.02 14.16
C ILE A 76 2.15 -0.54 13.46
N THR A 77 1.66 -1.72 13.87
CA THR A 77 0.41 -2.29 13.34
C THR A 77 -0.80 -1.37 13.58
N ASP A 78 -0.96 -0.82 14.78
CA ASP A 78 -2.04 0.13 15.09
C ASP A 78 -1.93 1.40 14.25
N ALA A 79 -0.71 1.92 14.09
CA ALA A 79 -0.43 3.09 13.28
C ALA A 79 -0.73 2.85 11.78
N LEU A 80 -0.40 1.68 11.24
CA LEU A 80 -0.75 1.30 9.87
C LEU A 80 -2.27 1.23 9.68
N ALA A 81 -2.99 0.63 10.62
CA ALA A 81 -4.46 0.59 10.59
C ALA A 81 -5.07 1.99 10.65
N ARG A 82 -4.55 2.87 11.52
CA ARG A 82 -4.99 4.27 11.60
C ARG A 82 -4.72 5.02 10.30
N ARG A 83 -3.55 4.84 9.69
CA ARG A 83 -3.21 5.45 8.39
C ARG A 83 -4.20 5.04 7.32
N ASP A 84 -4.51 3.75 7.22
CA ASP A 84 -5.40 3.22 6.19
C ASP A 84 -6.84 3.76 6.39
N ALA A 85 -7.33 3.83 7.64
CA ALA A 85 -8.60 4.46 7.97
C ALA A 85 -8.63 5.96 7.66
N LEU A 86 -7.57 6.70 7.98
CA LEU A 86 -7.45 8.13 7.69
C LEU A 86 -7.44 8.40 6.17
N ARG A 87 -6.77 7.54 5.37
CA ARG A 87 -6.79 7.66 3.90
C ARG A 87 -8.21 7.52 3.35
N LEU A 88 -8.96 6.52 3.82
CA LEU A 88 -10.35 6.35 3.42
C LEU A 88 -11.23 7.53 3.86
N ARG A 89 -11.05 8.02 5.10
CA ARG A 89 -11.79 9.17 5.61
C ARG A 89 -11.49 10.43 4.80
N HIS A 90 -10.23 10.70 4.51
CA HIS A 90 -9.82 11.83 3.66
C HIS A 90 -10.49 11.77 2.28
N ALA A 91 -10.45 10.60 1.62
CA ALA A 91 -11.07 10.41 0.32
C ALA A 91 -12.59 10.63 0.37
N LEU A 92 -13.27 10.09 1.39
CA LEU A 92 -14.70 10.25 1.60
C LEU A 92 -15.08 11.73 1.78
N VAL A 93 -14.41 12.44 2.69
CA VAL A 93 -14.70 13.85 3.01
C VAL A 93 -14.41 14.75 1.81
N THR A 94 -13.32 14.48 1.07
CA THR A 94 -12.98 15.21 -0.15
C THR A 94 -14.04 15.02 -1.24
N ALA A 95 -14.47 13.78 -1.48
CA ALA A 95 -15.50 13.46 -2.45
C ALA A 95 -16.85 14.10 -2.09
N ALA A 96 -17.21 14.11 -0.80
CA ALA A 96 -18.39 14.79 -0.30
C ALA A 96 -18.31 16.31 -0.55
N ALA A 97 -17.16 16.94 -0.28
CA ALA A 97 -16.95 18.36 -0.53
C ALA A 97 -16.99 18.72 -2.03
N ASP A 98 -16.47 17.85 -2.91
CA ASP A 98 -16.54 18.04 -4.35
C ASP A 98 -17.98 17.92 -4.88
N ALA A 99 -18.71 16.89 -4.46
CA ALA A 99 -20.12 16.71 -4.82
C ALA A 99 -20.99 17.87 -4.32
N ALA A 100 -20.79 18.30 -3.07
CA ALA A 100 -21.49 19.43 -2.47
C ALA A 100 -21.19 20.77 -3.18
N ALA A 101 -20.01 20.90 -3.77
CA ALA A 101 -19.61 22.06 -4.58
C ALA A 101 -20.09 21.99 -6.04
N GLY A 102 -20.87 20.97 -6.43
CA GLY A 102 -21.37 20.81 -7.80
C GLY A 102 -20.31 20.36 -8.81
N LYS A 103 -19.22 19.74 -8.34
CA LYS A 103 -18.25 19.06 -9.21
C LYS A 103 -18.71 17.63 -9.47
N ASN A 104 -18.53 17.14 -10.69
CA ASN A 104 -18.75 15.74 -11.03
C ASN A 104 -17.55 14.87 -10.57
N ARG A 105 -17.65 13.54 -10.75
CA ARG A 105 -16.57 12.59 -10.39
C ARG A 105 -15.22 12.84 -11.08
N GLN A 106 -15.17 13.71 -12.10
CA GLN A 106 -13.98 14.08 -12.88
C GLN A 106 -13.49 15.50 -12.52
N GLY A 107 -14.03 16.13 -11.47
CA GLY A 107 -13.67 17.48 -11.04
C GLY A 107 -14.20 18.60 -11.93
N ALA A 108 -14.95 18.27 -13.00
CA ALA A 108 -15.55 19.25 -13.89
C ALA A 108 -16.87 19.77 -13.29
N PRO A 109 -17.21 21.05 -13.52
CA PRO A 109 -18.54 21.56 -13.16
C PRO A 109 -19.61 20.71 -13.84
N VAL A 110 -20.62 20.28 -13.08
CA VAL A 110 -21.77 19.56 -13.63
C VAL A 110 -22.44 20.47 -14.67
N ARG A 111 -22.46 20.05 -15.93
CA ARG A 111 -23.22 20.76 -16.98
C ARG A 111 -24.70 20.71 -16.63
N GLN A 112 -25.26 21.86 -16.26
CA GLN A 112 -26.68 22.01 -16.02
C GLN A 112 -27.43 21.95 -17.36
N LEU A 113 -28.06 20.83 -17.66
CA LEU A 113 -29.08 20.76 -18.71
C LEU A 113 -30.36 21.41 -18.16
N ARG A 114 -30.72 22.55 -18.77
CA ARG A 114 -31.98 23.34 -18.81
C ARG A 114 -33.21 22.83 -18.01
N SER A 115 -33.04 22.44 -16.76
CA SER A 115 -34.13 22.44 -15.78
C SER A 115 -33.87 23.63 -14.85
N GLU A 116 -34.82 24.54 -14.77
CA GLU A 116 -34.73 25.84 -14.10
C GLU A 116 -34.75 25.73 -12.56
N LEU A 117 -34.54 24.51 -12.02
CA LEU A 117 -34.60 24.25 -10.59
C LEU A 117 -33.22 24.47 -9.96
N LYS A 118 -33.19 25.33 -8.94
CA LYS A 118 -31.98 25.63 -8.16
C LYS A 118 -31.51 24.37 -7.42
N MET A 119 -30.29 23.93 -7.71
CA MET A 119 -29.61 22.89 -6.94
C MET A 119 -29.22 23.45 -5.57
N LEU A 120 -29.60 22.76 -4.50
CA LEU A 120 -29.24 23.11 -3.13
C LEU A 120 -28.20 22.11 -2.61
N THR A 121 -27.24 22.61 -1.84
CA THR A 121 -26.20 21.79 -1.23
C THR A 121 -26.65 21.31 0.14
N ALA A 122 -26.61 20.00 0.38
CA ALA A 122 -27.00 19.40 1.67
C ALA A 122 -25.88 19.41 2.72
N LEU A 123 -24.63 19.71 2.32
CA LEU A 123 -23.45 19.63 3.19
C LEU A 123 -22.65 20.95 3.19
N PRO A 124 -22.11 21.38 4.34
CA PRO A 124 -21.31 22.60 4.42
C PRO A 124 -19.92 22.40 3.79
N VAL A 125 -19.76 22.86 2.54
CA VAL A 125 -18.51 22.68 1.75
C VAL A 125 -17.28 23.19 2.49
N SER A 126 -17.34 24.37 3.10
CA SER A 126 -16.19 24.97 3.80
C SER A 126 -15.73 24.13 5.00
N GLN A 127 -16.66 23.57 5.77
CA GLN A 127 -16.35 22.70 6.90
C GLN A 127 -15.73 21.38 6.45
N LEU A 128 -16.29 20.77 5.39
CA LEU A 128 -15.72 19.54 4.82
C LEU A 128 -14.31 19.75 4.28
N ARG A 129 -14.01 20.91 3.68
CA ARG A 129 -12.65 21.24 3.23
C ARG A 129 -11.68 21.37 4.40
N ALA A 130 -12.08 22.09 5.45
CA ALA A 130 -11.26 22.22 6.66
C ALA A 130 -11.01 20.86 7.33
N GLU A 131 -12.01 19.99 7.37
CA GLU A 131 -11.85 18.62 7.87
C GLU A 131 -10.90 17.79 7.00
N ALA A 132 -11.03 17.84 5.67
CA ALA A 132 -10.12 17.17 4.76
C ALA A 132 -8.66 17.64 4.96
N ASP A 133 -8.44 18.95 5.10
CA ASP A 133 -7.10 19.51 5.33
C ASP A 133 -6.50 19.04 6.66
N ALA A 134 -7.32 18.96 7.72
CA ALA A 134 -6.91 18.45 9.02
C ALA A 134 -6.52 16.96 8.95
N ILE A 135 -7.33 16.13 8.29
CA ILE A 135 -7.03 14.70 8.09
C ILE A 135 -5.75 14.54 7.25
N ALA A 136 -5.58 15.34 6.19
CA ALA A 136 -4.39 15.31 5.35
C ALA A 136 -3.13 15.65 6.15
N ARG A 137 -3.21 16.60 7.08
CA ARG A 137 -2.13 16.93 8.00
C ARG A 137 -1.80 15.75 8.92
N GLU A 138 -2.80 15.17 9.56
CA GLU A 138 -2.63 14.01 10.45
C GLU A 138 -1.99 12.82 9.73
N LEU A 139 -2.40 12.55 8.49
CA LEU A 139 -1.80 11.54 7.62
C LEU A 139 -0.31 11.77 7.41
N ARG A 140 0.10 13.00 7.04
CA ARG A 140 1.51 13.34 6.83
C ARG A 140 2.34 13.15 8.10
N GLU A 141 1.83 13.59 9.23
CA GLU A 141 2.51 13.44 10.53
C GLU A 141 2.64 11.97 10.95
N LEU A 142 1.64 11.13 10.65
CA LEU A 142 1.70 9.69 10.90
C LEU A 142 2.66 8.98 9.95
N ASP A 143 2.66 9.32 8.65
CA ASP A 143 3.54 8.74 7.64
C ASP A 143 5.02 9.04 7.95
N VAL A 144 5.33 10.26 8.39
CA VAL A 144 6.70 10.62 8.84
C VAL A 144 7.15 9.75 10.01
N ARG A 145 6.29 9.55 11.01
CA ARG A 145 6.60 8.71 12.18
C ARG A 145 6.78 7.24 11.80
N LEU A 146 5.92 6.70 10.94
CA LEU A 146 6.08 5.34 10.41
C LEU A 146 7.41 5.19 9.66
N GLN A 147 7.78 6.18 8.85
CA GLN A 147 9.03 6.14 8.11
C GLN A 147 10.25 6.22 9.03
N GLN A 148 10.21 7.09 10.05
CA GLN A 148 11.25 7.15 11.07
C GLN A 148 11.39 5.80 11.81
N ALA A 149 10.27 5.21 12.22
CA ALA A 149 10.26 3.91 12.89
C ALA A 149 10.88 2.79 12.04
N ASN A 150 10.68 2.80 10.72
CA ASN A 150 11.33 1.84 9.83
C ASN A 150 12.86 1.87 9.96
N TRP A 151 13.47 3.04 10.21
CA TRP A 151 14.92 3.19 10.32
C TRP A 151 15.45 3.03 11.75
N GLU A 152 14.62 3.25 12.75
CA GLU A 152 15.02 3.15 14.16
C GLU A 152 14.84 1.73 14.72
N VAL A 153 13.75 1.05 14.37
CA VAL A 153 13.37 -0.24 14.92
C VAL A 153 14.24 -1.35 14.32
N SER A 154 14.85 -2.14 15.20
CA SER A 154 15.58 -3.35 14.82
C SER A 154 14.61 -4.51 14.63
N LEU A 155 14.77 -5.28 13.55
CA LEU A 155 13.92 -6.43 13.27
C LEU A 155 14.11 -7.50 14.36
N LEU A 156 13.01 -8.03 14.88
CA LEU A 156 13.03 -9.16 15.80
C LEU A 156 13.62 -10.42 15.14
N SER A 157 14.24 -11.28 15.96
CA SER A 157 14.71 -12.60 15.56
C SER A 157 13.54 -13.52 15.23
#